data_AF-A0A1Y2DUS5-F1
#
_entry.id   AF-A0A1Y2DUS5-F1
#
_cell.length_a   1.000
_cell.length_b   1.000
_cell.length_c   1.000
_cell.angle_alpha   90.00
_cell.angle_beta   90.00
_cell.angle_gamma   90.00
#
_symmetry.space_group_name_H-M   'P 1'
#
loop_
_entity.id
_entity.type
_entity.pdbx_description
1 polymer ?
#
loop_
_entity_poly.entity_id
_entity_poly.type
_entity_poly.pdbx_seq_one_letter_code
_entity_poly.pdbx_strand_id
1 'polypeptide(L)'
;MAINDSTTIDPSIIDYLRVNAEQEIQVSEKLQQFVTTLNRHVSAAQGFLSRIHSTPAAKFPLLLKQVEENAIRPSTETVKELAAFASNYPYYKYNNRWTRGIQGIINTILLTAWLGGMGTDSRPGELGRLLTLEEVGQILQVPVNLKDRDAFHITIEEYVLSLTDITEELSRLSMNSVTMGDIELTVRISGFIKDLFSGFQLLNLKNDILRRKVDAVKYHVKKVEDVIYDLSLRGLIPKPDSTTMDTDA
;
A
#
# COMPACT_ATOMS: atom_id res chain seq x y z
N MET A 1 0.37 40.12 -60.21
CA MET A 1 1.31 39.67 -59.17
C MET A 1 0.47 38.95 -58.13
N ALA A 2 0.22 37.65 -58.34
CA ALA A 2 -0.66 36.88 -57.47
C ALA A 2 0.17 36.40 -56.27
N ILE A 3 -0.21 36.86 -55.09
CA ILE A 3 0.37 36.47 -53.81
C ILE A 3 -0.03 35.01 -53.62
N ASN A 4 0.96 34.13 -53.75
CA ASN A 4 0.80 32.71 -53.48
C ASN A 4 0.74 32.60 -51.94
N ASP A 5 -0.47 32.67 -51.38
CA ASP A 5 -0.71 32.32 -49.97
C ASP A 5 -0.54 30.81 -49.83
N SER A 6 0.71 30.37 -49.87
CA SER A 6 1.12 29.05 -49.45
C SER A 6 0.88 28.98 -47.95
N THR A 7 -0.30 28.52 -47.55
CA THR A 7 -0.56 28.07 -46.19
C THR A 7 0.43 26.93 -45.94
N THR A 8 1.53 27.23 -45.23
CA THR A 8 2.66 26.31 -45.02
C THR A 8 2.29 25.10 -44.15
N ILE A 9 1.11 25.13 -43.53
CA ILE A 9 0.57 24.08 -42.68
C ILE A 9 -0.86 23.79 -43.14
N ASP A 10 -1.16 22.52 -43.40
CA ASP A 10 -2.50 22.03 -43.71
C ASP A 10 -3.44 22.24 -42.50
N PRO A 11 -4.54 23.02 -42.64
CA PRO A 11 -5.49 23.25 -41.55
C PRO A 11 -6.06 21.98 -40.91
N SER A 12 -6.16 20.88 -41.66
CA SER A 12 -6.64 19.59 -41.14
C SER A 12 -5.72 19.01 -40.07
N ILE A 13 -4.42 19.30 -40.12
CA ILE A 13 -3.45 18.91 -39.08
C ILE A 13 -3.74 19.67 -37.79
N ILE A 14 -4.03 20.96 -37.88
CA ILE A 14 -4.35 21.80 -36.71
C ILE A 14 -5.66 21.34 -36.08
N ASP A 15 -6.69 21.05 -36.89
CA ASP A 15 -7.97 20.54 -36.39
C ASP A 15 -7.83 19.16 -35.74
N TYR A 16 -7.05 18.25 -36.33
CA TYR A 16 -6.73 16.96 -35.72
C TYR A 16 -6.05 17.12 -34.36
N LEU A 17 -5.04 17.99 -34.26
CA LEU A 17 -4.34 18.25 -32.99
C LEU A 17 -5.28 18.84 -31.95
N ARG A 18 -6.18 19.75 -32.35
CA ARG A 18 -7.17 20.35 -31.47
C ARG A 18 -8.13 19.30 -30.89
N VAL A 19 -8.70 18.43 -31.73
CA VAL A 19 -9.63 17.38 -31.28
C VAL A 19 -8.94 16.42 -30.32
N ASN A 20 -7.70 16.01 -30.60
CA ASN A 20 -6.94 15.15 -29.68
C ASN A 20 -6.64 15.86 -28.36
N ALA A 21 -6.27 17.13 -28.38
CA ALA A 21 -6.01 17.90 -27.16
C ALA A 21 -7.28 18.05 -26.30
N GLU A 22 -8.43 18.32 -26.91
CA GLU A 22 -9.72 18.38 -26.22
C GLU A 22 -10.08 17.04 -25.58
N GLN A 23 -9.88 15.92 -26.29
CA GLN A 23 -10.08 14.58 -25.73
C GLN A 23 -9.14 14.31 -24.55
N GLU A 24 -7.86 14.66 -24.65
CA GLU A 24 -6.91 14.48 -23.54
C GLU A 24 -7.28 15.27 -22.29
N ILE A 25 -7.83 16.47 -22.44
CA ILE A 25 -8.34 17.28 -21.34
C ILE A 25 -9.51 16.54 -20.66
N GLN A 26 -10.49 16.07 -21.43
CA GLN A 26 -11.65 15.35 -20.89
C GLN A 26 -11.24 14.08 -20.12
N VAL A 27 -10.31 13.30 -20.68
CA VAL A 27 -9.77 12.11 -20.00
C VAL A 27 -9.05 12.50 -18.72
N SER A 28 -8.22 13.53 -18.76
CA SER A 28 -7.47 14.04 -17.60
C SER A 28 -8.41 14.49 -16.47
N GLU A 29 -9.46 15.24 -16.79
CA GLU A 29 -10.46 15.71 -15.83
C GLU A 29 -11.22 14.54 -15.21
N LYS A 30 -11.64 13.56 -16.03
CA LYS A 30 -12.36 12.39 -15.53
C LYS A 30 -11.50 11.53 -14.60
N LEU A 31 -10.24 11.29 -14.96
CA LEU A 31 -9.28 10.61 -14.09
C LEU A 31 -9.07 11.37 -12.77
N GLN A 32 -8.96 12.70 -12.83
CA GLN A 32 -8.80 13.52 -11.63
C GLN A 32 -10.01 13.42 -10.69
N GLN A 33 -11.23 13.28 -11.20
CA GLN A 33 -12.43 13.07 -10.38
C GLN A 33 -12.34 11.75 -9.60
N PHE A 34 -11.95 10.66 -10.28
CA PHE A 34 -11.75 9.35 -9.63
C PHE A 34 -10.63 9.41 -8.58
N VAL A 35 -9.49 9.98 -8.92
CA VAL A 35 -8.33 10.11 -8.01
C VAL A 35 -8.67 10.95 -6.78
N THR A 36 -9.38 12.08 -6.97
CA THR A 36 -9.82 12.93 -5.85
C THR A 36 -10.75 12.17 -4.91
N THR A 37 -11.69 11.40 -5.47
CA THR A 37 -12.63 10.58 -4.70
C THR A 37 -11.90 9.47 -3.93
N LEU A 38 -10.99 8.75 -4.60
CA LEU A 38 -10.18 7.70 -3.99
C LEU A 38 -9.33 8.27 -2.85
N ASN A 39 -8.62 9.38 -3.06
CA ASN A 39 -7.78 10.00 -2.06
C ASN A 39 -8.59 10.44 -0.83
N ARG A 40 -9.84 10.90 -1.01
CA ARG A 40 -10.73 11.23 0.10
C ARG A 40 -11.06 9.98 0.94
N HIS A 41 -11.38 8.86 0.30
CA HIS A 41 -11.66 7.61 1.00
C HIS A 41 -10.42 7.07 1.71
N VAL A 42 -9.25 7.10 1.07
CA VAL A 42 -7.97 6.70 1.66
C VAL A 42 -7.62 7.55 2.88
N SER A 43 -7.72 8.88 2.78
CA SER A 43 -7.47 9.79 3.91
C SER A 43 -8.42 9.53 5.08
N ALA A 44 -9.70 9.24 4.81
CA ALA A 44 -10.65 8.85 5.85
C ALA A 44 -10.22 7.51 6.50
N ALA A 45 -9.82 6.52 5.70
CA ALA A 45 -9.32 5.23 6.19
C ALA A 45 -8.12 5.40 7.12
N GLN A 46 -7.14 6.20 6.70
CA GLN A 46 -5.95 6.50 7.48
C GLN A 46 -6.29 7.24 8.79
N GLY A 47 -7.27 8.15 8.75
CA GLY A 47 -7.80 8.79 9.94
C GLY A 47 -8.35 7.78 10.95
N PHE A 48 -9.15 6.82 10.50
CA PHE A 48 -9.65 5.74 11.37
C PHE A 48 -8.54 4.81 11.86
N LEU A 49 -7.66 4.36 10.97
CA LEU A 49 -6.54 3.47 11.29
C LEU A 49 -5.55 4.13 12.25
N SER A 50 -5.39 5.45 12.25
CA SER A 50 -4.53 6.14 13.23
C SER A 50 -4.93 5.87 14.70
N ARG A 51 -6.18 5.46 14.95
CA ARG A 51 -6.67 5.12 16.29
C ARG A 51 -6.07 3.83 16.84
N ILE A 52 -5.46 2.98 16.01
CA ILE A 52 -4.77 1.76 16.47
C ILE A 52 -3.68 2.08 17.50
N HIS A 53 -3.09 3.28 17.44
CA HIS A 53 -2.05 3.75 18.35
C HIS A 53 -2.54 4.08 19.77
N SER A 54 -3.85 4.15 19.98
CA SER A 54 -4.46 4.45 21.28
C SER A 54 -5.60 3.49 21.64
N THR A 55 -5.77 2.41 20.86
CA THR A 55 -6.83 1.43 21.03
C THR A 55 -6.21 0.10 21.45
N PRO A 56 -6.65 -0.52 22.56
CA PRO A 56 -6.18 -1.85 22.94
C PRO A 56 -6.51 -2.89 21.84
N ALA A 57 -5.63 -3.88 21.65
CA ALA A 57 -5.77 -4.90 20.60
C ALA A 57 -7.13 -5.64 20.63
N ALA A 58 -7.70 -5.85 21.83
CA ALA A 58 -9.03 -6.46 22.00
C ALA A 58 -10.17 -5.69 21.29
N LYS A 59 -9.97 -4.39 20.98
CA LYS A 59 -10.94 -3.54 20.28
C LYS A 59 -10.63 -3.37 18.79
N PHE A 60 -9.52 -3.94 18.28
CA PHE A 60 -9.20 -3.90 16.86
C PHE A 60 -10.30 -4.47 15.98
N PRO A 61 -10.95 -5.61 16.28
CA PRO A 61 -11.99 -6.16 15.38
C PRO A 61 -13.11 -5.18 15.07
N LEU A 62 -13.57 -4.40 16.06
CA LEU A 62 -14.60 -3.38 15.87
C LEU A 62 -14.09 -2.19 15.05
N LEU A 63 -12.85 -1.75 15.29
CA LEU A 63 -12.23 -0.65 14.55
C LEU A 63 -11.99 -1.04 13.08
N LEU A 64 -11.46 -2.23 12.83
CA LEU A 64 -11.14 -2.73 11.49
C LEU A 64 -12.41 -2.92 10.67
N LYS A 65 -13.49 -3.46 11.27
CA LYS A 65 -14.79 -3.53 10.60
C LYS A 65 -15.30 -2.16 10.13
N GLN A 66 -15.11 -1.10 10.94
CA GLN A 66 -15.44 0.26 10.53
C GLN A 66 -14.59 0.76 9.37
N VAL A 67 -13.29 0.43 9.34
CA VAL A 67 -12.37 0.77 8.24
C VAL A 67 -12.79 0.06 6.95
N GLU A 68 -13.13 -1.22 7.05
CA GLU A 68 -13.60 -2.04 5.93
C GLU A 68 -14.88 -1.47 5.31
N GLU A 69 -15.90 -1.21 6.14
CA GLU A 69 -17.23 -0.78 5.70
C GLU A 69 -17.25 0.67 5.17
N ASN A 70 -16.53 1.58 5.82
CA ASN A 70 -16.60 3.01 5.58
C ASN A 70 -15.50 3.55 4.66
N ALA A 71 -14.42 2.80 4.45
CA ALA A 71 -13.29 3.27 3.65
C ALA A 71 -12.83 2.28 2.58
N ILE A 72 -12.57 1.02 2.91
CA ILE A 72 -12.06 0.04 1.92
C ILE A 72 -13.13 -0.28 0.87
N ARG A 73 -14.36 -0.58 1.30
CA ARG A 73 -15.47 -0.87 0.38
C ARG A 73 -15.76 0.27 -0.62
N PRO A 74 -15.96 1.55 -0.22
CA PRO A 74 -16.17 2.62 -1.18
C PRO A 74 -14.93 2.93 -2.04
N SER A 75 -13.72 2.71 -1.51
CA SER A 75 -12.49 2.81 -2.31
C SER A 75 -12.44 1.74 -3.40
N THR A 76 -12.88 0.52 -3.09
CA THR A 76 -12.95 -0.61 -4.04
C THR A 76 -13.84 -0.27 -5.23
N GLU A 77 -15.04 0.26 -4.98
CA GLU A 77 -15.94 0.69 -6.07
C GLU A 77 -15.32 1.81 -6.91
N THR A 78 -14.66 2.80 -6.26
CA THR A 78 -13.97 3.89 -6.97
C THR A 78 -12.82 3.36 -7.85
N VAL A 79 -12.05 2.40 -7.35
CA VAL A 79 -10.94 1.77 -8.10
C VAL A 79 -11.47 0.95 -9.26
N LYS A 80 -12.59 0.25 -9.09
CA LYS A 80 -13.25 -0.52 -10.15
C LYS A 80 -13.75 0.39 -11.29
N GLU A 81 -14.40 1.51 -10.96
CA GLU A 81 -14.82 2.50 -11.95
C GLU A 81 -13.63 3.15 -12.67
N LEU A 82 -12.59 3.53 -11.90
CA LEU A 82 -11.34 4.02 -12.45
C LEU A 82 -10.72 3.01 -13.42
N ALA A 83 -10.64 1.75 -13.04
CA ALA A 83 -10.05 0.70 -13.86
C ALA A 83 -10.82 0.48 -15.16
N ALA A 84 -12.15 0.45 -15.09
CA ALA A 84 -13.02 0.31 -16.26
C ALA A 84 -12.84 1.48 -17.23
N PHE A 85 -12.73 2.72 -16.72
CA PHE A 85 -12.50 3.90 -17.55
C PHE A 85 -11.08 3.95 -18.12
N ALA A 86 -10.06 3.81 -17.26
CA ALA A 86 -8.64 3.94 -17.61
C ALA A 86 -8.17 2.87 -18.59
N SER A 87 -8.79 1.69 -18.60
CA SER A 87 -8.44 0.61 -19.54
C SER A 87 -8.76 0.93 -21.01
N ASN A 88 -9.46 2.03 -21.29
CA ASN A 88 -9.70 2.50 -22.67
C ASN A 88 -8.58 3.42 -23.19
N TYR A 89 -7.54 3.68 -22.38
CA TYR A 89 -6.47 4.62 -22.68
C TYR A 89 -5.10 4.01 -22.37
N PRO A 90 -4.01 4.51 -22.98
CA PRO A 90 -2.68 3.96 -22.76
C PRO A 90 -2.26 4.03 -21.28
N TYR A 91 -1.95 2.89 -20.66
CA TYR A 91 -1.74 2.79 -19.22
C TYR A 91 -0.61 3.72 -18.74
N TYR A 92 0.57 3.59 -19.33
CA TYR A 92 1.76 4.34 -18.90
C TYR A 92 1.72 5.83 -19.24
N LYS A 93 0.74 6.29 -20.03
CA LYS A 93 0.49 7.73 -20.24
C LYS A 93 -0.18 8.36 -19.03
N TYR A 94 -1.02 7.61 -18.31
CA TYR A 94 -1.89 8.14 -17.27
C TYR A 94 -1.64 7.57 -15.87
N ASN A 95 -0.85 6.49 -15.72
CA ASN A 95 -0.69 5.78 -14.45
C ASN A 95 -0.23 6.66 -13.29
N ASN A 96 0.69 7.59 -13.56
CA ASN A 96 1.20 8.56 -12.60
C ASN A 96 0.10 9.36 -11.88
N ARG A 97 -1.10 9.48 -12.48
CA ARG A 97 -2.24 10.20 -11.88
C ARG A 97 -2.84 9.45 -10.71
N TRP A 98 -2.89 8.12 -10.74
CA TRP A 98 -3.53 7.31 -9.70
C TRP A 98 -2.55 6.52 -8.84
N THR A 99 -1.30 6.35 -9.26
CA THR A 99 -0.30 5.53 -8.57
C THR A 99 -0.20 5.83 -7.07
N ARG A 100 -0.26 7.12 -6.66
CA ARG A 100 -0.27 7.48 -5.23
C ARG A 100 -1.56 7.06 -4.49
N GLY A 101 -2.72 7.25 -5.12
CA GLY A 101 -3.99 6.82 -4.55
C GLY A 101 -4.08 5.30 -4.44
N ILE A 102 -3.59 4.58 -5.45
CA ILE A 102 -3.49 3.12 -5.46
C ILE A 102 -2.56 2.62 -4.36
N GLN A 103 -1.35 3.20 -4.21
CA GLN A 103 -0.46 2.88 -3.09
C GLN A 103 -1.13 3.09 -1.73
N GLY A 104 -1.91 4.17 -1.59
CA GLY A 104 -2.61 4.50 -0.35
C GLY A 104 -3.69 3.48 0.03
N ILE A 105 -4.50 3.03 -0.93
CA ILE A 105 -5.51 1.99 -0.67
C ILE A 105 -4.88 0.61 -0.45
N ILE A 106 -3.82 0.26 -1.20
CA ILE A 106 -3.07 -0.99 -0.97
C ILE A 106 -2.50 -0.99 0.45
N ASN A 107 -1.84 0.10 0.88
CA ASN A 107 -1.32 0.24 2.24
C ASN A 107 -2.43 0.08 3.30
N THR A 108 -3.60 0.69 3.08
CA THR A 108 -4.76 0.58 3.97
C THR A 108 -5.24 -0.86 4.08
N ILE A 109 -5.37 -1.56 2.95
CA ILE A 109 -5.77 -2.98 2.90
C ILE A 109 -4.75 -3.86 3.63
N LEU A 110 -3.46 -3.68 3.34
CA LEU A 110 -2.38 -4.47 3.94
C LEU A 110 -2.31 -4.27 5.45
N LEU A 111 -2.37 -3.02 5.93
CA LEU A 111 -2.37 -2.75 7.36
C LEU A 111 -3.62 -3.31 8.05
N THR A 112 -4.80 -3.15 7.45
CA THR A 112 -6.06 -3.69 8.00
C THR A 112 -6.01 -5.21 8.10
N ALA A 113 -5.53 -5.88 7.05
CA ALA A 113 -5.37 -7.33 7.04
C ALA A 113 -4.31 -7.81 8.04
N TRP A 114 -3.19 -7.10 8.15
CA TRP A 114 -2.14 -7.41 9.11
C TRP A 114 -2.63 -7.30 10.55
N LEU A 115 -3.52 -6.36 10.86
CA LEU A 115 -4.12 -6.19 12.19
C LEU A 115 -5.20 -7.24 12.51
N GLY A 116 -5.46 -8.19 11.63
CA GLY A 116 -6.46 -9.25 11.80
C GLY A 116 -7.83 -8.95 11.17
N GLY A 117 -7.93 -7.90 10.35
CA GLY A 117 -9.12 -7.61 9.56
C GLY A 117 -9.14 -8.40 8.25
N MET A 118 -10.14 -8.12 7.40
CA MET A 118 -10.27 -8.69 6.06
C MET A 118 -10.39 -10.22 6.07
N GLY A 119 -11.00 -10.79 7.12
CA GLY A 119 -11.22 -12.23 7.22
C GLY A 119 -12.30 -12.70 6.24
N THR A 120 -12.10 -13.88 5.64
CA THR A 120 -13.12 -14.58 4.86
C THR A 120 -13.44 -15.92 5.51
N ASP A 121 -14.54 -16.54 5.10
CA ASP A 121 -14.92 -17.88 5.59
C ASP A 121 -13.82 -18.93 5.32
N SER A 122 -13.05 -18.75 4.24
CA SER A 122 -11.95 -19.64 3.85
C SER A 122 -10.61 -19.29 4.47
N ARG A 123 -10.40 -18.03 4.90
CA ARG A 123 -9.15 -17.54 5.49
C ARG A 123 -9.47 -16.50 6.57
N PRO A 124 -9.60 -16.90 7.84
CA PRO A 124 -9.91 -15.99 8.93
C PRO A 124 -8.87 -14.86 9.04
N GLY A 125 -9.30 -13.74 9.61
CA GLY A 125 -8.45 -12.57 9.85
C GLY A 125 -7.49 -12.86 11.00
N GLU A 126 -6.22 -13.10 10.68
CA GLU A 126 -5.18 -13.39 11.66
C GLU A 126 -4.20 -12.23 11.76
N LEU A 127 -3.82 -11.89 12.99
CA LEU A 127 -2.84 -10.84 13.28
C LEU A 127 -1.45 -11.27 12.76
N GLY A 128 -0.81 -10.41 11.98
CA GLY A 128 0.49 -10.66 11.34
C GLY A 128 0.39 -11.12 9.89
N ARG A 129 -0.82 -11.31 9.36
CA ARG A 129 -1.03 -11.83 8.00
C ARG A 129 -0.62 -10.83 6.92
N LEU A 130 0.24 -11.26 6.00
CA LEU A 130 0.53 -10.54 4.76
C LEU A 130 -0.36 -11.06 3.63
N LEU A 131 -1.05 -10.16 2.95
CA LEU A 131 -1.78 -10.48 1.72
C LEU A 131 -0.85 -10.40 0.52
N THR A 132 -1.02 -11.30 -0.44
CA THR A 132 -0.32 -11.28 -1.73
C THR A 132 -0.85 -10.17 -2.64
N LEU A 133 -0.09 -9.84 -3.70
CA LEU A 133 -0.55 -8.90 -4.73
C LEU A 133 -1.86 -9.38 -5.36
N GLU A 134 -1.97 -10.69 -5.61
CA GLU A 134 -3.15 -11.33 -6.19
C GLU A 134 -4.38 -11.18 -5.29
N GLU A 135 -4.22 -11.38 -3.98
CA GLU A 135 -5.30 -11.17 -3.01
C GLU A 135 -5.75 -9.71 -2.95
N VAL A 136 -4.79 -8.77 -2.99
CA VAL A 136 -5.10 -7.34 -3.07
C VAL A 136 -5.87 -7.01 -4.36
N GLY A 137 -5.48 -7.59 -5.48
CA GLY A 137 -6.19 -7.47 -6.76
C GLY A 137 -7.61 -8.04 -6.70
N GLN A 138 -7.81 -9.18 -6.04
CA GLN A 138 -9.13 -9.78 -5.82
C GLN A 138 -10.03 -8.87 -4.97
N ILE A 139 -9.49 -8.32 -3.87
CA ILE A 139 -10.20 -7.39 -3.00
C ILE A 139 -10.64 -6.15 -3.79
N LEU A 140 -9.71 -5.57 -4.57
CA LEU A 140 -9.97 -4.38 -5.37
C LEU A 140 -10.73 -4.66 -6.68
N GLN A 141 -10.97 -5.93 -7.01
CA GLN A 141 -11.62 -6.39 -8.25
C GLN A 141 -10.95 -5.85 -9.52
N VAL A 142 -9.61 -5.81 -9.53
CA VAL A 142 -8.80 -5.33 -10.66
C VAL A 142 -7.67 -6.30 -10.97
N PRO A 143 -7.23 -6.39 -12.23
CA PRO A 143 -6.10 -7.25 -12.58
C PRO A 143 -4.79 -6.71 -11.99
N VAL A 144 -3.83 -7.60 -11.85
CA VAL A 144 -2.50 -7.29 -11.31
C VAL A 144 -1.43 -7.65 -12.33
N ASN A 145 -0.42 -6.79 -12.45
CA ASN A 145 0.78 -7.01 -13.24
C ASN A 145 0.54 -7.61 -14.63
N LEU A 146 -0.38 -7.01 -15.40
CA LEU A 146 -0.69 -7.45 -16.76
C LEU A 146 0.53 -7.34 -17.67
N LYS A 147 0.70 -8.32 -18.55
CA LYS A 147 1.82 -8.38 -19.51
C LYS A 147 1.36 -8.60 -20.96
N ASP A 148 0.12 -9.04 -21.12
CA ASP A 148 -0.48 -9.48 -22.38
C ASP A 148 -1.27 -8.36 -23.08
N ARG A 149 -1.67 -7.31 -22.36
CA ARG A 149 -2.46 -6.19 -22.90
C ARG A 149 -2.21 -4.88 -22.15
N ASP A 150 -2.44 -3.77 -22.83
CA ASP A 150 -2.41 -2.42 -22.26
C ASP A 150 -3.76 -2.08 -21.63
N ALA A 151 -3.86 -2.23 -20.31
CA ALA A 151 -5.06 -1.96 -19.53
C ALA A 151 -4.69 -1.59 -18.10
N PHE A 152 -5.65 -1.04 -17.34
CA PHE A 152 -5.45 -0.76 -15.92
C PHE A 152 -5.09 -2.05 -15.17
N HIS A 153 -4.03 -2.00 -14.37
CA HIS A 153 -3.65 -3.07 -13.45
C HIS A 153 -2.84 -2.48 -12.28
N ILE A 154 -2.79 -3.21 -11.16
CA ILE A 154 -1.88 -2.87 -10.06
C ILE A 154 -0.50 -3.41 -10.40
N THR A 155 0.52 -2.56 -10.34
CA THR A 155 1.90 -2.96 -10.60
C THR A 155 2.55 -3.58 -9.37
N ILE A 156 3.58 -4.41 -9.59
CA ILE A 156 4.43 -4.90 -8.50
C ILE A 156 5.08 -3.73 -7.75
N GLU A 157 5.50 -2.69 -8.46
CA GLU A 157 6.12 -1.51 -7.86
C GLU A 157 5.18 -0.81 -6.87
N GLU A 158 3.92 -0.59 -7.22
CA GLU A 158 2.93 0.00 -6.31
C GLU A 158 2.74 -0.84 -5.06
N TYR A 159 2.65 -2.16 -5.20
CA TYR A 159 2.52 -3.08 -4.08
C TYR A 159 3.74 -3.06 -3.15
N VAL A 160 4.96 -3.13 -3.70
CA VAL A 160 6.19 -3.10 -2.90
C VAL A 160 6.37 -1.73 -2.23
N LEU A 161 6.02 -0.63 -2.89
CA LEU A 161 6.04 0.70 -2.26
C LEU A 161 5.07 0.77 -1.07
N SER A 162 3.85 0.26 -1.22
CA SER A 162 2.91 0.16 -0.10
C SER A 162 3.43 -0.71 1.04
N LEU A 163 4.19 -1.77 0.74
CA LEU A 163 4.86 -2.57 1.78
C LEU A 163 5.92 -1.79 2.55
N THR A 164 6.58 -0.81 1.95
CA THR A 164 7.49 0.07 2.69
C THR A 164 6.72 0.96 3.66
N ASP A 165 5.57 1.50 3.24
CA ASP A 165 4.76 2.39 4.07
C ASP A 165 4.12 1.65 5.27
N ILE A 166 3.75 0.36 5.15
CA ILE A 166 3.27 -0.41 6.33
C ILE A 166 4.35 -0.55 7.41
N THR A 167 5.63 -0.67 7.04
CA THR A 167 6.69 -0.83 8.04
C THR A 167 6.88 0.42 8.88
N GLU A 168 6.67 1.59 8.29
CA GLU A 168 6.69 2.86 9.01
C GLU A 168 5.60 2.88 10.07
N GLU A 169 4.36 2.57 9.69
CA GLU A 169 3.21 2.62 10.59
C GLU A 169 3.27 1.56 11.68
N LEU A 170 3.71 0.34 11.34
CA LEU A 170 3.93 -0.73 12.31
C LEU A 170 5.07 -0.37 13.28
N SER A 171 6.16 0.26 12.82
CA SER A 171 7.24 0.70 13.72
C SER A 171 6.76 1.72 14.75
N ARG A 172 5.77 2.55 14.38
CA ARG A 172 5.11 3.48 15.30
C ARG A 172 4.19 2.73 16.26
N LEU A 173 3.38 1.81 15.74
CA LEU A 173 2.47 0.99 16.56
C LEU A 173 3.25 0.22 17.62
N SER A 174 4.40 -0.36 17.28
CA SER A 174 5.25 -1.12 18.20
C SER A 174 5.55 -0.37 19.51
N MET A 175 5.93 0.91 19.44
CA MET A 175 6.19 1.74 20.64
C MET A 175 4.91 2.02 21.45
N ASN A 176 3.80 2.25 20.76
CA ASN A 176 2.52 2.53 21.40
C ASN A 176 1.95 1.26 22.06
N SER A 177 2.14 0.10 21.44
CA SER A 177 1.79 -1.21 22.00
C SER A 177 2.52 -1.48 23.30
N VAL A 178 3.83 -1.20 23.39
CA VAL A 178 4.58 -1.27 24.65
C VAL A 178 3.98 -0.34 25.71
N THR A 179 3.63 0.89 25.33
CA THR A 179 3.01 1.85 26.24
C THR A 179 1.65 1.36 26.75
N MET A 180 0.91 0.61 25.94
CA MET A 180 -0.36 -0.02 26.29
C MET A 180 -0.21 -1.37 27.00
N GLY A 181 1.02 -1.85 27.21
CA GLY A 181 1.32 -3.14 27.88
C GLY A 181 1.21 -4.38 26.98
N ASP A 182 1.09 -4.21 25.66
CA ASP A 182 0.96 -5.30 24.70
C ASP A 182 2.33 -5.68 24.12
N ILE A 183 3.09 -6.46 24.89
CA ILE A 183 4.44 -6.93 24.52
C ILE A 183 4.37 -7.93 23.36
N GLU A 184 3.34 -8.77 23.30
CA GLU A 184 3.19 -9.79 22.26
C GLU A 184 3.06 -9.14 20.87
N LEU A 185 2.21 -8.11 20.76
CA LEU A 185 2.06 -7.34 19.54
C LEU A 185 3.38 -6.68 19.11
N THR A 186 4.12 -6.09 20.06
CA THR A 186 5.44 -5.49 19.78
C THR A 186 6.43 -6.51 19.22
N VAL A 187 6.52 -7.70 19.83
CA VAL A 187 7.39 -8.80 19.36
C VAL A 187 6.99 -9.23 17.95
N ARG A 188 5.69 -9.39 17.70
CA ARG A 188 5.14 -9.77 16.40
C ARG A 188 5.44 -8.74 15.31
N ILE A 189 5.28 -7.45 15.62
CA ILE A 189 5.66 -6.35 14.72
C ILE A 189 7.14 -6.41 14.38
N SER A 190 8.00 -6.61 15.39
CA SER A 190 9.45 -6.64 15.18
C SER A 190 9.87 -7.78 14.26
N GLY A 191 9.34 -9.00 14.48
CA GLY A 191 9.58 -10.14 13.59
C GLY A 191 9.14 -9.85 12.16
N PHE A 192 7.91 -9.35 12.00
CA PHE A 192 7.36 -9.04 10.68
C PHE A 192 8.19 -8.02 9.89
N ILE A 193 8.58 -6.91 10.51
CA ILE A 193 9.39 -5.87 9.84
C ILE A 193 10.77 -6.42 9.42
N LYS A 194 11.38 -7.27 10.25
CA LYS A 194 12.66 -7.92 9.94
C LYS A 194 12.56 -8.91 8.78
N ASP A 195 11.50 -9.72 8.76
CA ASP A 195 11.24 -10.67 7.68
C ASP A 195 11.00 -9.92 6.36
N LEU A 196 10.21 -8.85 6.40
CA LEU A 196 9.94 -8.03 5.21
C LEU A 196 11.21 -7.34 4.70
N PHE A 197 12.02 -6.78 5.60
CA PHE A 197 13.30 -6.17 5.23
C PHE A 197 14.26 -7.19 4.60
N SER A 198 14.33 -8.40 5.16
CA SER A 198 15.13 -9.50 4.61
C SER A 198 14.63 -9.91 3.23
N GLY A 199 13.32 -10.02 3.04
CA GLY A 199 12.70 -10.25 1.74
C GLY A 199 13.05 -9.18 0.71
N PHE A 200 13.07 -7.91 1.11
CA PHE A 200 13.49 -6.82 0.23
C PHE A 200 14.97 -6.89 -0.17
N GLN A 201 15.86 -7.39 0.70
CA GLN A 201 17.28 -7.57 0.34
C GLN A 201 17.49 -8.63 -0.75
N LEU A 202 16.54 -9.57 -0.93
CA LEU A 202 16.58 -10.55 -2.02
C LEU A 202 16.19 -9.95 -3.37
N LEU A 203 15.59 -8.76 -3.39
CA LEU A 203 15.17 -8.09 -4.61
C LEU A 203 16.35 -7.33 -5.24
N ASN A 204 16.68 -7.66 -6.49
CA ASN A 204 17.67 -6.93 -7.27
C ASN A 204 17.06 -5.64 -7.86
N LEU A 205 16.86 -4.63 -7.00
CA LEU A 205 16.23 -3.35 -7.35
C LEU A 205 17.20 -2.42 -8.09
N LYS A 206 16.69 -1.70 -9.10
CA LYS A 206 17.43 -0.62 -9.77
C LYS A 206 17.53 0.60 -8.86
N ASN A 207 18.51 1.48 -9.13
CA ASN A 207 18.69 2.73 -8.37
C ASN A 207 17.60 3.77 -8.71
N ASP A 208 16.42 3.60 -8.14
CA ASP A 208 15.25 4.46 -8.33
C ASP A 208 14.55 4.79 -7.01
N ILE A 209 13.30 5.29 -7.09
CA ILE A 209 12.49 5.60 -5.90
C ILE A 209 12.19 4.37 -5.05
N LEU A 210 12.00 3.21 -5.67
CA LEU A 210 11.69 1.96 -4.99
C LEU A 210 12.89 1.52 -4.14
N ARG A 211 14.10 1.54 -4.70
CA ARG A 211 15.32 1.25 -3.94
C ARG A 211 15.50 2.17 -2.74
N ARG A 212 15.31 3.48 -2.92
CA ARG A 212 15.43 4.46 -1.82
C ARG A 212 14.42 4.21 -0.70
N LYS A 213 13.18 3.89 -1.06
CA LYS A 213 12.10 3.58 -0.11
C LYS A 213 12.38 2.27 0.65
N VAL A 214 12.82 1.23 -0.05
CA VAL A 214 13.23 -0.05 0.55
C VAL A 214 14.44 0.13 1.48
N ASP A 215 15.45 0.90 1.07
CA ASP A 215 16.63 1.15 1.90
C ASP A 215 16.29 1.95 3.17
N ALA A 216 15.26 2.79 3.14
CA ALA A 216 14.79 3.53 4.30
C ALA A 216 14.17 2.61 5.38
N VAL A 217 13.73 1.39 5.01
CA VAL A 217 13.14 0.43 5.95
C VAL A 217 14.13 0.02 7.06
N LYS A 218 15.44 0.13 6.82
CA LYS A 218 16.46 -0.12 7.85
C LYS A 218 16.28 0.75 9.11
N TYR A 219 15.72 1.95 8.97
CA TYR A 219 15.44 2.83 10.10
C TYR A 219 14.24 2.33 10.92
N HIS A 220 13.23 1.76 10.25
CA HIS A 220 12.09 1.12 10.90
C HIS A 220 12.52 -0.17 11.63
N VAL A 221 13.39 -0.98 11.02
CA VAL A 221 14.02 -2.15 11.65
C VAL A 221 14.75 -1.75 12.92
N LYS A 222 15.68 -0.78 12.82
CA LYS A 222 16.42 -0.29 14.00
C LYS A 222 15.48 0.15 15.12
N LYS A 223 14.45 0.92 14.80
CA LYS A 223 13.49 1.42 15.77
C LYS A 223 12.77 0.29 16.53
N VAL A 224 12.34 -0.77 15.85
CA VAL A 224 11.72 -1.92 16.54
C VAL A 224 12.73 -2.81 17.26
N GLU A 225 13.99 -2.82 16.82
CA GLU A 225 15.09 -3.49 17.54
C GLU A 225 15.42 -2.81 18.86
N ASP A 226 15.51 -1.48 18.87
CA ASP A 226 15.76 -0.70 20.07
C ASP A 226 14.64 -0.95 21.11
N VAL A 227 13.38 -1.01 20.67
CA VAL A 227 12.23 -1.33 21.55
C VAL A 227 12.34 -2.75 22.12
N ILE A 228 12.66 -3.75 21.30
CA ILE A 228 12.82 -5.13 21.76
C ILE A 228 14.01 -5.28 22.71
N TYR A 229 15.10 -4.57 22.43
CA TYR A 229 16.27 -4.52 23.30
C TYR A 229 15.91 -3.97 24.69
N ASP A 230 15.17 -2.86 24.75
CA ASP A 230 14.72 -2.27 26.03
C ASP A 230 13.82 -3.21 26.82
N LEU A 231 12.90 -3.91 26.15
CA LEU A 231 12.03 -4.90 26.80
C LEU A 231 12.84 -6.10 27.33
N SER A 232 13.81 -6.58 26.56
CA SER A 232 14.69 -7.68 26.94
C SER A 232 15.56 -7.33 28.15
N LEU A 233 16.14 -6.12 28.16
CA LEU A 233 16.96 -5.61 29.26
C LEU A 233 16.16 -5.51 30.58
N ARG A 234 14.85 -5.26 30.48
CA ARG A 234 13.93 -5.20 31.63
C ARG A 234 13.35 -6.57 32.02
N GLY A 235 13.72 -7.65 31.32
CA GLY A 235 13.19 -9.00 31.58
C GLY A 235 11.71 -9.16 31.24
N LEU A 236 11.17 -8.31 30.35
CA LEU A 236 9.76 -8.33 29.94
C LEU A 236 9.48 -9.29 28.78
N ILE A 237 10.54 -9.81 28.14
CA ILE A 237 10.45 -10.86 27.12
C ILE A 237 11.02 -12.15 27.73
N PRO A 238 10.30 -13.29 27.64
CA PRO A 238 10.82 -14.58 28.06
C PRO A 238 12.13 -14.88 27.35
N LYS A 239 13.20 -15.16 28.11
CA LYS A 239 14.43 -15.68 27.51
C LYS A 239 14.15 -17.10 27.04
N PRO A 240 14.55 -17.50 25.82
CA PRO A 240 14.51 -18.92 25.46
C PRO A 240 15.37 -19.67 26.49
N ASP A 241 14.76 -20.63 27.18
CA ASP A 241 15.38 -21.36 28.29
C ASP A 241 16.73 -21.93 27.87
N SER A 242 17.81 -21.41 28.46
CA SER A 242 19.15 -21.98 28.33
C SER A 242 19.33 -23.20 29.24
N THR A 243 18.32 -24.07 29.29
CA THR A 243 18.25 -25.19 30.25
C THR A 243 18.03 -26.50 29.50
N THR A 244 19.05 -26.95 28.76
CA THR A 244 19.35 -28.37 28.46
C THR A 244 20.78 -28.47 27.89
N MET A 245 21.75 -28.05 28.69
CA MET A 245 23.11 -28.60 28.62
C MET A 245 23.58 -28.89 30.04
N ASP A 246 22.80 -29.68 30.78
CA ASP A 246 23.35 -30.40 31.92
C ASP A 246 24.14 -31.58 31.38
N THR A 247 25.45 -31.39 31.45
CA THR A 247 26.49 -32.36 31.76
C THR A 247 26.01 -33.78 32.09
N ASP A 248 26.25 -34.70 31.16
CA ASP A 248 26.57 -36.10 31.46
C ASP A 248 27.85 -36.45 30.68
N ALA A 249 29.00 -36.34 31.35
CA ALA A 249 30.27 -37.00 31.03
C ALA A 249 31.16 -37.02 32.28
#